data_AF-A0A3M1TGF3-F1
#
_entry.id   AF-A0A3M1TGF3-F1
#
_cell.length_a   1.000
_cell.length_b   1.000
_cell.length_c   1.000
_cell.angle_alpha   90.00
_cell.angle_beta   90.00
_cell.angle_gamma   90.00
#
_symmetry.space_group_name_H-M   'P 1'
#
loop_
_entity.id
_entity.type
_entity.pdbx_description
1 polymer ?
#
loop_
_entity_poly.entity_id
_entity_poly.type
_entity_poly.pdbx_seq_one_letter_code
_entity_poly.pdbx_strand_id
1 'polypeptide(L)'
;MSPSPGRLPAEAFDAPEAATEGSARSAPRGWRARLRAAWRRLLREGSSPFELGAAVFLGVLVSVTPFYGLQMLLVVALAALFRLNKVVALAAVQFSIPPVYPFLVIASLECGNLLLHGSWLGVRAEDLPETTAEAWRMLGELGGVWLVGSLVVGSFLGLLAGCLVFFLALRSPVEEALEAEREYRESQRLDPVGEDPTAG
;
A
#
# COMPACT_ATOMS: atom_id res chain seq x y z
N MET A 1 -81.76 -17.33 12.33
CA MET A 1 -80.63 -16.70 13.03
C MET A 1 -79.34 -17.11 12.32
N SER A 2 -78.76 -16.22 11.48
CA SER A 2 -77.30 -16.20 11.21
C SER A 2 -76.59 -15.64 12.45
N PRO A 3 -75.31 -15.91 12.77
CA PRO A 3 -74.10 -15.92 11.90
C PRO A 3 -73.15 -17.11 12.24
N SER A 4 -71.89 -17.32 11.79
CA SER A 4 -70.87 -16.61 11.00
C SER A 4 -69.87 -17.67 10.46
N PRO A 5 -69.16 -17.43 9.34
CA PRO A 5 -68.42 -18.45 8.59
C PRO A 5 -66.95 -18.59 9.05
N GLY A 6 -66.52 -19.83 9.29
CA GLY A 6 -65.12 -20.19 9.44
C GLY A 6 -64.40 -20.11 8.09
N ARG A 7 -63.39 -19.24 8.01
CA ARG A 7 -62.51 -19.07 6.85
C ARG A 7 -61.77 -20.38 6.53
N LEU A 8 -61.80 -20.75 5.25
CA LEU A 8 -60.88 -21.72 4.65
C LEU A 8 -59.44 -21.15 4.67
N PRO A 9 -58.42 -21.92 5.05
CA PRO A 9 -57.04 -21.58 4.70
C PRO A 9 -56.84 -21.81 3.20
N ALA A 10 -56.44 -20.74 2.52
CA ALA A 10 -56.06 -20.74 1.12
C ALA A 10 -54.79 -21.58 0.92
N GLU A 11 -54.88 -22.59 0.06
CA GLU A 11 -53.74 -23.00 -0.75
C GLU A 11 -53.37 -21.82 -1.66
N ALA A 12 -52.18 -21.25 -1.49
CA ALA A 12 -51.42 -20.54 -2.51
C ALA A 12 -50.21 -19.85 -1.86
N PHE A 13 -49.05 -20.53 -1.83
CA PHE A 13 -47.79 -19.98 -2.33
C PHE A 13 -46.68 -21.03 -2.21
N ASP A 14 -46.31 -21.59 -3.36
CA ASP A 14 -44.97 -21.97 -3.80
C ASP A 14 -44.05 -22.81 -2.90
N ALA A 15 -43.87 -24.07 -3.31
CA ALA A 15 -42.66 -24.65 -3.93
C ALA A 15 -41.27 -24.00 -3.64
N PRO A 16 -40.19 -24.81 -3.70
CA PRO A 16 -39.00 -24.67 -2.88
C PRO A 16 -38.07 -23.54 -3.35
N GLU A 17 -37.63 -22.70 -2.42
CA GLU A 17 -36.62 -21.67 -2.63
C GLU A 17 -35.20 -22.28 -2.71
N ALA A 18 -34.99 -23.10 -3.73
CA ALA A 18 -33.68 -23.47 -4.23
C ALA A 18 -33.10 -22.29 -5.04
N ALA A 19 -32.69 -21.21 -4.36
CA ALA A 19 -31.99 -20.10 -5.02
C ALA A 19 -31.26 -19.16 -4.03
N THR A 20 -30.47 -19.69 -3.10
CA THR A 20 -29.47 -18.87 -2.37
C THR A 20 -28.06 -19.48 -2.39
N GLU A 21 -27.75 -20.28 -3.41
CA GLU A 21 -26.37 -20.64 -3.75
C GLU A 21 -25.84 -19.73 -4.86
N GLY A 22 -25.58 -18.47 -4.51
CA GLY A 22 -25.10 -17.49 -5.47
C GLY A 22 -24.32 -16.37 -4.80
N SER A 23 -22.99 -16.47 -4.85
CA SER A 23 -22.05 -15.38 -4.56
C SER A 23 -21.84 -15.00 -3.09
N ALA A 24 -21.63 -15.98 -2.22
CA ALA A 24 -20.68 -15.78 -1.12
C ALA A 24 -19.26 -15.84 -1.71
N ARG A 25 -18.79 -14.74 -2.32
CA ARG A 25 -17.37 -14.53 -2.62
C ARG A 25 -16.62 -14.60 -1.29
N SER A 26 -16.13 -15.79 -0.94
CA SER A 26 -15.47 -16.07 0.32
C SER A 26 -14.24 -15.17 0.42
N ALA A 27 -14.33 -14.17 1.30
CA ALA A 27 -13.20 -13.30 1.59
C ALA A 27 -12.00 -14.18 2.00
N PRO A 28 -10.79 -13.89 1.51
CA PRO A 28 -9.61 -14.68 1.86
C PRO A 28 -9.44 -14.72 3.38
N ARG A 29 -9.61 -15.92 3.96
CA ARG A 29 -9.49 -16.15 5.40
C ARG A 29 -8.01 -16.03 5.80
N GLY A 30 -7.69 -15.02 6.62
CA GLY A 30 -6.35 -14.78 7.21
C GLY A 30 -5.56 -13.60 6.61
N TRP A 31 -4.78 -12.91 7.45
CA TRP A 31 -4.00 -11.71 7.07
C TRP A 31 -2.99 -11.98 5.93
N ARG A 32 -2.38 -13.17 5.90
CA ARG A 32 -1.52 -13.62 4.79
C ARG A 32 -2.26 -13.73 3.46
N ALA A 33 -3.51 -14.20 3.48
CA ALA A 33 -4.32 -14.32 2.28
C ALA A 33 -4.79 -12.95 1.78
N ARG A 34 -5.05 -12.00 2.70
CA ARG A 34 -5.34 -10.59 2.38
C ARG A 34 -4.13 -9.88 1.79
N LEU A 35 -2.93 -10.06 2.34
CA LEU A 35 -1.69 -9.54 1.78
C LEU A 35 -1.43 -10.09 0.37
N ARG A 36 -1.56 -11.42 0.18
CA ARG A 36 -1.44 -12.03 -1.15
C ARG A 36 -2.50 -11.52 -2.14
N ALA A 37 -3.72 -11.25 -1.68
CA ALA A 37 -4.76 -10.68 -2.53
C ALA A 37 -4.47 -9.22 -2.90
N ALA A 38 -4.02 -8.39 -1.96
CA ALA A 38 -3.61 -7.01 -2.21
C ALA A 38 -2.40 -6.95 -3.16
N TRP A 39 -1.40 -7.79 -2.93
CA TRP A 39 -0.24 -7.94 -3.80
C TRP A 39 -0.64 -8.29 -5.24
N ARG A 40 -1.51 -9.28 -5.42
CA ARG A 40 -2.05 -9.64 -6.75
C ARG A 40 -2.82 -8.50 -7.42
N ARG A 41 -3.52 -7.65 -6.66
CA ARG A 41 -4.22 -6.49 -7.22
C ARG A 41 -3.26 -5.43 -7.73
N LEU A 42 -2.22 -5.11 -6.96
CA LEU A 42 -1.20 -4.14 -7.34
C LEU A 42 -0.44 -4.56 -8.60
N LEU A 43 -0.13 -5.86 -8.72
CA LEU A 43 0.50 -6.41 -9.92
C LEU A 43 -0.46 -6.42 -11.14
N ARG A 44 -1.76 -6.66 -10.91
CA ARG A 44 -2.80 -6.58 -11.96
C ARG A 44 -3.08 -5.16 -12.44
N GLU A 45 -2.81 -4.14 -11.62
CA GLU A 45 -2.82 -2.73 -12.03
C GLU A 45 -1.70 -2.41 -13.04
N GLY A 46 -0.83 -3.39 -13.36
CA GLY A 46 0.22 -3.25 -14.36
C GLY A 46 1.47 -2.56 -13.83
N SER A 47 1.58 -2.38 -12.51
CA SER A 47 2.77 -1.77 -11.91
C SER A 47 3.97 -2.70 -12.09
N SER A 48 5.01 -2.21 -12.77
CA SER A 48 6.23 -2.99 -12.98
C SER A 48 6.93 -3.27 -11.63
N PRO A 49 7.74 -4.34 -11.53
CA PRO A 49 8.56 -4.61 -10.33
C PRO A 49 9.38 -3.39 -9.89
N PHE A 50 9.91 -2.64 -10.86
CA PHE A 50 10.65 -1.40 -10.63
C PHE A 50 9.77 -0.31 -10.03
N GLU A 51 8.56 -0.08 -10.58
CA GLU A 51 7.63 0.91 -10.05
C GLU A 51 7.21 0.60 -8.61
N LEU A 52 7.01 -0.67 -8.27
CA LEU A 52 6.69 -1.09 -6.90
C LEU A 52 7.86 -0.81 -5.95
N GLY A 53 9.08 -1.20 -6.34
CA GLY A 53 10.29 -0.93 -5.55
C GLY A 53 10.53 0.57 -5.35
N ALA A 54 10.38 1.36 -6.41
CA ALA A 54 10.53 2.82 -6.38
C ALA A 54 9.45 3.50 -5.51
N ALA A 55 8.20 3.02 -5.57
CA ALA A 55 7.12 3.53 -4.71
C ALA A 55 7.42 3.29 -3.23
N VAL A 56 7.97 2.12 -2.89
CA VAL A 56 8.39 1.80 -1.51
C VAL A 56 9.57 2.64 -1.07
N PHE A 57 10.59 2.76 -1.92
CA PHE A 57 11.74 3.65 -1.67
C PHE A 57 11.26 5.06 -1.32
N LEU A 58 10.37 5.63 -2.15
CA LEU A 58 9.85 6.97 -1.96
C LEU A 58 9.05 7.11 -0.66
N GLY A 59 8.19 6.14 -0.33
CA GLY A 59 7.41 6.18 0.90
C GLY A 59 8.28 6.13 2.15
N VAL A 60 9.28 5.23 2.18
CA VAL A 60 10.22 5.12 3.29
C VAL A 60 11.07 6.39 3.42
N LEU A 61 11.58 6.93 2.30
CA LEU A 61 12.34 8.18 2.30
C LEU A 61 11.52 9.32 2.93
N VAL A 62 10.27 9.51 2.51
CA VAL A 62 9.39 10.54 3.05
C VAL A 62 9.06 10.31 4.53
N SER A 63 8.92 9.06 4.99
CA SER A 63 8.56 8.77 6.39
C SER A 63 9.60 9.21 7.43
N VAL A 64 10.89 9.25 7.04
CA VAL A 64 12.00 9.64 7.92
C VAL A 64 12.15 11.16 8.00
N THR A 65 11.56 11.90 7.05
CA THR A 65 11.66 13.37 7.00
C THR A 65 10.87 14.05 8.12
N PRO A 66 11.30 15.24 8.57
CA PRO A 66 10.65 16.00 9.64
C PRO A 66 9.30 16.63 9.25
N PHE A 67 8.66 16.23 8.14
CA PHE A 67 7.43 16.82 7.62
C PHE A 67 6.15 16.28 8.30
N TYR A 68 6.07 16.39 9.62
CA TYR A 68 4.92 15.91 10.41
C TYR A 68 3.58 16.40 9.86
N GLY A 69 2.63 15.48 9.68
CA GLY A 69 1.31 15.75 9.12
C GLY A 69 1.28 15.98 7.60
N LEU A 70 2.39 16.44 7.00
CA LEU A 70 2.51 16.67 5.56
C LEU A 70 3.04 15.46 4.78
N GLN A 71 3.63 14.47 5.45
CA GLN A 71 4.18 13.25 4.83
C GLN A 71 3.19 12.55 3.90
N MET A 72 1.90 12.42 4.27
CA MET A 72 0.89 11.76 3.43
C MET A 72 0.63 12.54 2.13
N LEU A 73 0.50 13.87 2.23
CA LEU A 73 0.31 14.71 1.06
C LEU A 73 1.56 14.69 0.18
N LEU A 74 2.74 14.79 0.80
CA LEU A 74 4.02 14.80 0.13
C LEU A 74 4.28 13.50 -0.62
N VAL A 75 4.05 12.34 0.00
CA VAL A 75 4.26 11.05 -0.66
C VAL A 75 3.31 10.86 -1.84
N VAL A 76 2.06 11.30 -1.73
CA VAL A 76 1.08 11.22 -2.83
C VAL A 76 1.47 12.16 -3.96
N ALA A 77 1.87 13.38 -3.64
CA ALA A 77 2.32 14.37 -4.61
C ALA A 77 3.57 13.88 -5.36
N LEU A 78 4.57 13.38 -4.64
CA LEU A 78 5.78 12.83 -5.23
C LEU A 78 5.49 11.55 -6.03
N ALA A 79 4.64 10.65 -5.52
CA ALA A 79 4.24 9.45 -6.27
C ALA A 79 3.47 9.81 -7.55
N ALA A 80 2.65 10.86 -7.52
CA ALA A 80 1.99 11.38 -8.72
C ALA A 80 3.01 11.96 -9.72
N LEU A 81 3.97 12.75 -9.23
CA LEU A 81 5.02 13.38 -10.03
C LEU A 81 5.91 12.33 -10.73
N PHE A 82 6.34 11.31 -10.00
CA PHE A 82 7.16 10.21 -10.51
C PHE A 82 6.34 9.10 -11.20
N ARG A 83 5.02 9.28 -11.32
CA ARG A 83 4.07 8.30 -11.91
C ARG A 83 4.15 6.91 -11.25
N LEU A 84 4.42 6.86 -9.96
CA LEU A 84 4.51 5.64 -9.15
C LEU A 84 3.14 5.20 -8.61
N ASN A 85 3.05 3.95 -8.15
CA ASN A 85 1.84 3.45 -7.50
C ASN A 85 1.62 4.16 -6.15
N LYS A 86 0.64 5.08 -6.13
CA LYS A 86 0.32 5.92 -4.97
C LYS A 86 -0.11 5.11 -3.76
N VAL A 87 -0.81 3.99 -3.97
CA VAL A 87 -1.28 3.10 -2.89
C VAL A 87 -0.09 2.46 -2.19
N VAL A 88 0.89 1.99 -2.96
CA VAL A 88 2.12 1.39 -2.43
C VAL A 88 2.98 2.43 -1.71
N ALA A 89 3.14 3.62 -2.30
CA ALA A 89 3.90 4.70 -1.67
C ALA A 89 3.24 5.17 -0.35
N LEU A 90 1.92 5.29 -0.32
CA LEU A 90 1.15 5.56 0.90
C LEU A 90 1.25 4.45 1.94
N ALA A 91 1.29 3.19 1.53
CA ALA A 91 1.49 2.09 2.46
C ALA A 91 2.90 2.12 3.05
N ALA A 92 3.91 2.47 2.25
CA ALA A 92 5.29 2.55 2.67
C ALA A 92 5.59 3.74 3.60
N VAL A 93 4.90 4.87 3.46
CA VAL A 93 5.13 6.04 4.35
C VAL A 93 4.69 5.78 5.79
N GLN A 94 3.85 4.77 6.04
CA GLN A 94 3.42 4.40 7.39
C GLN A 94 4.41 3.48 8.13
N PHE A 95 5.64 3.32 7.63
CA PHE A 95 6.63 2.41 8.22
C PHE A 95 7.14 2.83 9.62
N SER A 96 6.67 3.95 10.15
CA SER A 96 6.96 4.45 11.50
C SER A 96 6.32 3.58 12.58
N ILE A 97 6.90 2.40 12.85
CA ILE A 97 6.58 1.60 14.03
C ILE A 97 7.01 2.43 15.26
N PRO A 98 6.14 2.69 16.27
CA PRO A 98 6.47 3.59 17.37
C PRO A 98 7.79 3.25 18.09
N PRO A 99 8.16 1.96 18.31
CA PRO A 99 9.49 1.57 18.77
C PRO A 99 10.68 2.00 17.91
N VAL A 100 10.53 2.06 16.59
CA VAL A 100 11.63 2.34 15.65
C VAL A 100 11.84 3.85 15.48
N TYR A 101 10.78 4.64 15.72
CA TYR A 101 10.77 6.07 15.47
C TYR A 101 11.87 6.85 16.21
N PRO A 102 12.10 6.65 17.54
CA PRO A 102 13.20 7.29 18.26
C PRO A 102 14.57 7.07 17.61
N PHE A 103 14.84 5.85 17.16
CA PHE A 103 16.10 5.48 16.52
C PHE A 103 16.30 6.19 15.19
N LEU A 104 15.22 6.37 14.41
CA LEU A 104 15.27 7.09 13.14
C LEU A 104 15.54 8.58 13.33
N VAL A 105 14.92 9.20 14.34
CA VAL A 105 15.15 10.62 14.65
C VAL A 105 16.58 10.84 15.11
N ILE A 106 17.07 10.05 16.07
CA ILE A 106 18.46 10.15 16.56
C ILE A 106 19.43 9.93 15.41
N ALA A 107 19.28 8.85 14.64
CA ALA A 107 20.16 8.57 13.50
C ALA A 107 20.16 9.72 12.48
N SER A 108 19.00 10.33 12.22
CA SER A 108 18.91 11.46 11.29
C SER A 108 19.56 12.72 11.84
N LEU A 109 19.39 13.04 13.12
CA LEU A 109 20.05 14.19 13.75
C LEU A 109 21.57 14.02 13.79
N GLU A 110 22.04 12.83 14.17
CA GLU A 110 23.47 12.50 14.21
C GLU A 110 24.11 12.54 12.82
N CYS A 111 23.52 11.85 11.83
CA CYS A 111 24.02 11.87 10.46
C CYS A 111 23.98 13.29 9.88
N GLY A 112 22.90 14.04 10.11
CA GLY A 112 22.78 15.41 9.64
C GLY A 112 23.84 16.33 10.23
N ASN A 113 24.09 16.22 11.54
CA ASN A 113 25.05 17.08 12.22
C ASN A 113 26.48 16.75 11.84
N LEU A 114 26.77 15.46 11.67
CA LEU A 114 28.04 15.00 11.15
C LEU A 114 28.31 15.56 9.74
N LEU A 115 27.30 15.57 8.87
CA LEU A 115 27.45 16.05 7.50
C LEU A 115 27.56 17.58 7.40
N LEU A 116 26.82 18.32 8.22
CA LEU A 116 26.81 19.79 8.17
C LEU A 116 27.93 20.43 8.99
N HIS A 117 28.27 19.85 10.14
CA HIS A 117 29.16 20.45 11.13
C HIS A 117 30.39 19.58 11.46
N GLY A 118 30.51 18.38 10.89
CA GLY A 118 31.68 17.51 11.07
C GLY A 118 31.80 16.89 12.47
N SER A 119 30.75 16.96 13.30
CA SER A 119 30.75 16.44 14.67
C SER A 119 29.44 15.71 15.01
N TRP A 120 29.53 14.78 15.95
CA TRP A 120 28.35 14.10 16.50
C TRP A 120 27.65 15.01 17.50
N LEU A 121 26.31 14.98 17.49
CA LEU A 121 25.49 15.81 18.38
C LEU A 121 25.36 15.17 19.77
N GLY A 122 25.47 13.84 19.86
CA GLY A 122 25.40 13.08 21.11
C GLY A 122 23.97 12.88 21.62
N VAL A 123 22.97 12.98 20.76
CA VAL A 123 21.54 12.86 21.09
C VAL A 123 21.23 11.47 21.60
N ARG A 124 20.53 11.42 22.73
CA ARG A 124 20.04 10.18 23.33
C ARG A 124 18.52 10.12 23.29
N ALA A 125 17.97 8.96 23.64
CA ALA A 125 16.53 8.77 23.68
C ALA A 125 15.87 9.69 24.73
N GLU A 126 16.61 10.05 25.79
CA GLU A 126 16.15 10.95 26.84
C GLU A 126 16.05 12.42 26.38
N ASP A 127 16.72 12.78 25.28
CA ASP A 127 16.71 14.13 24.72
C ASP A 127 15.58 14.35 23.70
N LEU A 128 14.83 13.29 23.38
CA LEU A 128 13.71 13.36 22.45
C LEU A 128 12.52 14.10 23.07
N PRO A 129 11.74 14.83 22.25
CA PRO A 129 10.62 15.62 22.76
C PRO A 129 9.55 14.72 23.37
N GLU A 130 9.16 15.00 24.61
CA GLU A 130 8.02 14.34 25.27
C GLU A 130 6.72 15.10 25.01
N THR A 131 6.82 16.39 24.72
CA THR A 131 5.69 17.26 24.44
C THR A 131 5.69 17.77 23.00
N THR A 132 4.50 18.11 22.50
CA THR A 132 4.33 18.73 21.18
C THR A 132 5.12 20.05 21.07
N ALA A 133 5.21 20.83 22.14
CA ALA A 133 5.93 22.10 22.14
C ALA A 133 7.46 21.89 21.96
N GLU A 134 8.03 20.89 22.64
CA GLU A 134 9.43 20.52 22.46
C GLU A 134 9.70 19.99 21.05
N ALA A 135 8.78 19.22 20.47
CA ALA A 135 8.91 18.72 19.11
C ALA A 135 8.95 19.87 18.10
N TRP A 136 8.09 20.89 18.25
CA TRP A 136 8.13 22.09 17.41
C TRP A 136 9.42 22.90 17.59
N ARG A 137 9.92 23.02 18.83
CA ARG A 137 11.19 23.69 19.12
C ARG A 137 12.37 22.97 18.46
N MET A 138 12.43 21.65 18.61
CA MET A 138 13.45 20.81 17.98
C MET A 138 13.38 20.91 16.45
N LEU A 139 12.18 20.96 15.87
CA LEU A 139 12.00 21.18 14.44
C LEU A 139 12.49 22.57 13.99
N GLY A 140 12.27 23.61 14.80
CA GLY A 140 12.75 24.96 14.49
C GLY A 140 14.28 25.10 14.61
N GLU A 141 14.87 24.50 15.65
CA GLU A 141 16.31 24.61 15.94
C GLU A 141 17.15 23.65 15.08
N LEU A 142 16.69 22.41 14.90
CA LEU A 142 17.44 21.32 14.26
C LEU A 142 16.80 20.83 12.95
N GLY A 143 15.73 21.45 12.47
CA GLY A 143 15.01 20.97 11.28
C GLY A 143 15.87 20.84 10.03
N GLY A 144 16.83 21.76 9.82
CA GLY A 144 17.77 21.67 8.70
C GLY A 144 18.72 20.48 8.83
N VAL A 145 19.29 20.29 10.03
CA VAL A 145 20.14 19.14 10.37
C VAL A 145 19.38 17.84 10.17
N TRP A 146 18.18 17.75 10.74
CA TRP A 146 17.32 16.59 10.63
C TRP A 146 16.97 16.30 9.17
N LEU A 147 16.56 17.31 8.39
CA LEU A 147 16.23 17.10 6.98
C LEU A 147 17.41 16.48 6.22
N VAL A 148 18.62 17.04 6.36
CA VAL A 148 19.82 16.52 5.68
C VAL A 148 20.11 15.08 6.07
N GLY A 149 20.11 14.76 7.37
CA GLY A 149 20.38 13.40 7.82
C GLY A 149 19.26 12.42 7.46
N SER A 150 18.00 12.87 7.47
CA SER A 150 16.85 12.06 7.07
C SER A 150 16.90 11.66 5.60
N LEU A 151 17.47 12.50 4.73
CA LEU A 151 17.69 12.13 3.33
C LEU A 151 18.69 10.98 3.19
N VAL A 152 19.73 10.95 4.02
CA VAL A 152 20.73 9.88 4.00
C VAL A 152 20.17 8.59 4.60
N VAL A 153 19.63 8.67 5.82
CA VAL A 153 19.05 7.53 6.54
C VAL A 153 17.85 6.96 5.75
N GLY A 154 16.96 7.84 5.31
CA GLY A 154 15.79 7.49 4.51
C GLY A 154 16.14 6.89 3.16
N SER A 155 17.19 7.39 2.49
CA SER A 155 17.67 6.80 1.22
C SER A 155 18.25 5.40 1.43
N PHE A 156 19.04 5.21 2.50
CA PHE A 156 19.58 3.89 2.83
C PHE A 156 18.48 2.88 3.12
N LEU A 157 17.55 3.21 4.03
CA LEU A 157 16.43 2.33 4.39
C LEU A 157 15.47 2.12 3.22
N GLY A 158 15.19 3.18 2.47
CA GLY A 158 14.35 3.14 1.27
C GLY A 158 14.94 2.25 0.20
N LEU A 159 16.26 2.27 -0.01
CA LEU A 159 16.93 1.39 -0.97
C LEU A 159 16.81 -0.06 -0.52
N LEU A 160 17.05 -0.36 0.75
CA LEU A 160 16.90 -1.72 1.28
C LEU A 160 15.47 -2.25 1.10
N ALA A 161 14.46 -1.46 1.49
CA ALA A 161 13.06 -1.85 1.38
C ALA A 161 12.60 -1.93 -0.09
N GLY A 162 12.98 -0.96 -0.92
CA GLY A 162 12.65 -0.92 -2.34
C GLY A 162 13.28 -2.07 -3.11
N CYS A 163 14.56 -2.37 -2.88
CA CYS A 163 15.24 -3.52 -3.48
C CYS A 163 14.59 -4.83 -3.03
N LEU A 164 14.24 -4.98 -1.74
CA LEU A 164 13.54 -6.17 -1.27
C LEU A 164 12.22 -6.39 -2.03
N VAL A 165 11.42 -5.34 -2.17
CA VAL A 165 10.13 -5.42 -2.88
C VAL A 165 10.32 -5.68 -4.37
N PHE A 166 11.31 -5.06 -4.99
CA PHE A 166 11.70 -5.32 -6.37
C PHE A 166 12.06 -6.78 -6.59
N PHE A 167 12.94 -7.35 -5.75
CA PHE A 167 13.33 -8.77 -5.86
C PHE A 167 12.16 -9.72 -5.57
N LEU A 168 11.27 -9.39 -4.64
CA LEU A 168 10.07 -10.19 -4.37
C LEU A 168 9.08 -10.15 -5.54
N ALA A 169 8.97 -9.02 -6.24
CA ALA A 169 8.14 -8.89 -7.43
C ALA A 169 8.71 -9.73 -8.59
N LEU A 170 10.02 -9.65 -8.84
CA LEU A 170 10.70 -10.47 -9.85
C LEU A 170 10.65 -11.98 -9.59
N ARG A 171 10.65 -12.39 -8.31
CA ARG A 171 10.60 -13.80 -7.91
C ARG A 171 9.19 -14.37 -7.93
N SER A 172 8.17 -13.56 -8.17
CA SER A 172 6.79 -14.03 -8.08
C SER A 172 6.39 -14.73 -9.38
N PRO A 173 5.86 -15.98 -9.35
CA PRO A 173 5.25 -16.66 -10.51
C PRO A 173 3.98 -15.94 -11.04
N VAL A 174 3.80 -14.68 -10.64
CA VAL A 174 2.77 -13.77 -11.10
C VAL A 174 3.20 -13.10 -12.40
N GLU A 175 4.50 -12.95 -12.68
CA GLU A 175 4.99 -12.42 -13.96
C GLU A 175 4.61 -13.37 -15.11
N GLU A 176 4.84 -14.68 -14.93
CA GLU A 176 4.34 -15.74 -15.84
C GLU A 176 2.80 -15.71 -15.97
N ALA A 177 2.07 -15.49 -14.87
CA ALA A 177 0.61 -15.42 -14.91
C ALA A 177 0.08 -14.15 -15.59
N LEU A 178 0.81 -13.03 -15.52
CA LEU A 178 0.47 -11.77 -16.17
C LEU A 178 0.82 -11.79 -17.65
N GLU A 179 1.93 -12.42 -18.03
CA GLU A 179 2.28 -12.69 -19.43
C GLU A 179 1.26 -13.63 -20.06
N ALA A 180 0.92 -14.74 -19.40
CA ALA A 180 -0.12 -15.65 -19.87
C ALA A 180 -1.51 -14.98 -20.00
N GLU A 181 -1.90 -14.11 -19.07
CA GLU A 181 -3.18 -13.38 -19.14
C GLU A 181 -3.17 -12.27 -20.21
N ARG A 182 -2.00 -11.68 -20.51
CA ARG A 182 -1.81 -10.72 -21.62
C ARG A 182 -1.86 -11.42 -22.97
N GLU A 183 -1.12 -12.51 -23.16
CA GLU A 183 -1.17 -13.34 -24.37
C GLU A 183 -2.58 -13.87 -24.59
N TYR A 184 -3.26 -14.36 -23.55
CA TYR A 184 -4.66 -14.81 -23.65
C TYR A 184 -5.62 -13.68 -24.04
N ARG A 185 -5.42 -12.48 -23.51
CA ARG A 185 -6.23 -11.31 -23.89
C ARG A 185 -5.95 -10.87 -25.32
N GLU A 186 -4.70 -10.86 -25.76
CA GLU A 186 -4.35 -10.55 -27.14
C GLU A 186 -4.88 -11.62 -28.09
N SER A 187 -4.79 -12.91 -27.76
CA SER A 187 -5.36 -13.99 -28.57
C SER A 187 -6.87 -13.86 -28.69
N GLN A 188 -7.59 -13.57 -27.60
CA GLN A 188 -9.04 -13.32 -27.66
C GLN A 188 -9.41 -12.00 -28.37
N ARG A 189 -8.52 -11.00 -28.38
CA ARG A 189 -8.75 -9.75 -29.11
C ARG A 189 -8.49 -9.90 -30.61
N LEU A 190 -7.65 -10.86 -30.99
CA LEU A 190 -7.29 -11.22 -32.36
C LEU A 190 -8.23 -12.27 -32.98
N ASP A 191 -9.11 -12.88 -32.18
CA ASP A 191 -10.27 -13.65 -32.64
C ASP A 191 -11.54 -12.76 -32.65
N PRO A 192 -11.75 -11.85 -33.63
CA PRO A 192 -13.06 -11.25 -33.81
C PRO A 192 -13.98 -12.33 -34.35
N VAL A 193 -14.80 -12.94 -33.48
CA VAL A 193 -16.05 -13.65 -33.83
C VAL A 193 -15.98 -14.35 -35.19
N GLY A 194 -15.20 -15.43 -35.26
CA GLY A 194 -15.21 -16.33 -36.39
C GLY A 194 -16.51 -17.13 -36.40
N GLU A 195 -17.39 -16.75 -37.32
CA GLU A 195 -18.48 -17.52 -37.93
C GLU A 195 -19.52 -18.14 -36.99
N ASP A 196 -20.69 -17.50 -36.94
CA ASP A 196 -21.95 -18.21 -36.70
C ASP A 196 -22.25 -19.11 -37.92
N PRO A 197 -22.17 -20.45 -37.82
CA PRO A 197 -22.41 -21.34 -38.95
C PRO A 197 -23.91 -21.58 -39.21
N THR A 198 -24.83 -20.87 -38.54
CA THR A 198 -26.27 -21.22 -38.53
C THR A 198 -27.20 -20.24 -39.26
N ALA A 199 -26.69 -19.33 -40.08
CA ALA A 199 -27.50 -18.45 -40.93
C ALA A 199 -27.63 -18.95 -42.40
N GLY A 200 -27.94 -20.24 -42.58
CA GLY A 200 -28.20 -20.87 -43.88
C GLY A 200 -29.47 -21.71 -43.89
#